data_AF-A0A9X0A144-F1
#
_entry.id   AF-A0A9X0A144-F1
#
_cell.length_a   1.000
_cell.length_b   1.000
_cell.length_c   1.000
_cell.angle_alpha   90.00
_cell.angle_beta   90.00
_cell.angle_gamma   90.00
#
_symmetry.space_group_name_H-M   'P 1'
#
loop_
_entity.id
_entity.type
_entity.pdbx_description
1 polymer ?
#
loop_
_entity_poly.entity_id
_entity_poly.type
_entity_poly.pdbx_seq_one_letter_code
_entity_poly.pdbx_strand_id
1 'polypeptide(L)'
;MTLDSTLVNIESVSEVVLPEDFQVAFCGHKQNGHLTQETTSSGVQNGFLGNILGDKTHTPLPFKGLSYSVYGWCVQIWKPDATGKAWPKCVWIKYHTSPEGTSLTWATDQDGKPSVYSPGAYINNRSLMPCQEPPVAMSTWQASIHVPEGCVVLMSGNQFVGKTTGSDDQVTYHYEMDSPLPCSTLALAVGWWQCRQSMNADTKDGSNPDVPVTCRLYAPPSLIDRAADELLGYAPKFLEASCELLGPYPFRRLDMLILPKCFACMGLKSPNLVFLSQSLLSGDASMRVRLAHEISHAWFGLLVGAKDWNEEWLSEGFATFIEEKIQSKAEKLYPQLKQLRGVSGQSDTIRPHTVVQFGQMCSRKWTQVHYLKGYFLLHRMASIVGLEEFDEFLFNYVQHFKGQLVTSEDFFGFFVESFSNVPREMKDKFVHEWLERAGLPKSFPKKFDSPDNELVSQVENEVGGNR
;
A
#
# COMPACT_ATOMS: atom_id res chain seq x y z
N MET A 1 34.34 -6.79 -1.85
CA MET A 1 33.66 -6.01 -2.89
C MET A 1 32.86 -4.96 -2.14
N THR A 2 33.46 -3.79 -1.98
CA THR A 2 33.10 -2.76 -1.00
C THR A 2 32.32 -1.70 -1.76
N LEU A 3 31.01 -1.60 -1.54
CA LEU A 3 30.17 -0.61 -2.20
C LEU A 3 30.32 0.75 -1.49
N ASP A 4 30.50 1.75 -2.34
CA ASP A 4 31.06 3.07 -2.09
C ASP A 4 30.13 3.99 -1.27
N SER A 5 30.76 4.82 -0.45
CA SER A 5 30.18 5.71 0.57
C SER A 5 29.82 7.11 0.06
N THR A 6 29.30 7.23 -1.17
CA THR A 6 29.25 8.51 -1.92
C THR A 6 27.88 8.91 -2.49
N LEU A 7 26.76 8.40 -1.98
CA LEU A 7 25.43 8.93 -2.33
C LEU A 7 24.66 9.27 -1.06
N VAL A 8 24.61 10.57 -0.79
CA VAL A 8 23.89 11.26 0.28
C VAL A 8 22.45 10.72 0.38
N ASN A 9 22.11 10.17 1.55
CA ASN A 9 20.74 9.74 1.84
C ASN A 9 20.13 10.69 2.88
N ILE A 10 19.08 11.40 2.48
CA ILE A 10 18.42 12.47 3.22
C ILE A 10 17.17 11.89 3.86
N GLU A 11 17.10 11.91 5.19
CA GLU A 11 15.87 11.68 5.95
C GLU A 11 15.15 13.01 6.14
N SER A 12 13.92 13.11 5.61
CA SER A 12 13.16 14.35 5.42
C SER A 12 12.18 14.65 6.55
N VAL A 13 11.96 15.94 6.80
CA VAL A 13 10.94 16.52 7.71
C VAL A 13 10.56 17.88 7.10
N SER A 14 9.27 18.18 7.02
CA SER A 14 8.70 19.27 6.21
C SER A 14 7.63 20.12 6.87
N GLU A 15 7.31 21.30 6.34
CA GLU A 15 6.15 22.10 6.75
C GLU A 15 5.31 22.46 5.51
N VAL A 16 4.01 22.21 5.52
CA VAL A 16 3.07 22.65 4.46
C VAL A 16 2.38 23.93 4.91
N VAL A 17 2.25 24.91 4.03
CA VAL A 17 1.28 26.01 4.17
C VAL A 17 0.18 25.77 3.12
N LEU A 18 -1.00 25.46 3.60
CA LEU A 18 -2.26 25.37 2.85
C LEU A 18 -2.93 26.77 2.92
N PRO A 19 -4.20 27.00 2.51
CA PRO A 19 -4.85 28.31 2.70
C PRO A 19 -4.62 28.82 4.14
N GLU A 20 -4.63 30.14 4.39
CA GLU A 20 -4.05 30.82 5.59
C GLU A 20 -4.34 30.17 6.98
N ASP A 21 -5.30 29.27 7.05
CA ASP A 21 -5.83 28.45 8.13
C ASP A 21 -5.34 26.97 8.21
N PHE A 22 -4.36 26.50 7.41
CA PHE A 22 -3.93 25.09 7.44
C PHE A 22 -2.40 24.92 7.30
N GLN A 23 -1.77 24.26 8.28
CA GLN A 23 -0.31 24.06 8.34
C GLN A 23 0.08 22.60 8.63
N VAL A 24 0.84 21.90 7.78
CA VAL A 24 1.33 20.54 8.12
C VAL A 24 2.76 20.63 8.59
N ALA A 25 3.01 20.80 9.89
CA ALA A 25 4.38 20.82 10.42
C ALA A 25 4.89 19.45 10.87
N PHE A 26 5.93 18.94 10.25
CA PHE A 26 6.69 17.79 10.74
C PHE A 26 7.74 18.33 11.73
N CYS A 27 7.68 17.92 12.99
CA CYS A 27 8.58 18.41 14.05
C CYS A 27 8.84 17.31 15.09
N GLY A 28 10.10 17.16 15.52
CA GLY A 28 10.54 16.32 16.64
C GLY A 28 10.66 17.12 17.95
N HIS A 29 10.27 16.52 19.09
CA HIS A 29 9.94 17.20 20.35
C HIS A 29 11.09 17.30 21.39
N LYS A 30 10.93 18.23 22.36
CA LYS A 30 11.76 18.52 23.55
C LYS A 30 10.89 18.62 24.83
N GLN A 31 11.30 18.16 26.05
CA GLN A 31 11.11 18.89 27.34
C GLN A 31 11.63 18.25 28.67
N ASN A 32 12.21 19.12 29.52
CA ASN A 32 12.38 19.26 31.01
C ASN A 32 12.46 18.01 31.94
N GLY A 33 13.32 17.86 32.97
CA GLY A 33 14.41 18.59 33.67
C GLY A 33 14.74 17.72 34.93
N HIS A 34 15.96 17.25 35.19
CA HIS A 34 17.01 17.81 36.09
C HIS A 34 18.29 16.94 35.98
N LEU A 35 19.43 17.45 36.48
CA LEU A 35 20.82 16.98 36.33
C LEU A 35 21.28 15.97 37.40
N THR A 36 22.23 15.08 37.03
CA THR A 36 23.58 14.91 37.66
C THR A 36 24.51 14.02 36.79
N GLN A 37 25.82 14.14 36.99
CA GLN A 37 26.96 13.89 36.07
C GLN A 37 27.71 12.58 36.39
N GLU A 38 28.29 11.85 35.39
CA GLU A 38 29.70 11.33 35.35
C GLU A 38 30.06 10.32 34.23
N THR A 39 31.21 10.61 33.60
CA THR A 39 32.31 9.88 32.88
C THR A 39 32.32 8.42 32.34
N THR A 40 32.80 8.32 31.08
CA THR A 40 33.84 7.44 30.43
C THR A 40 33.62 5.99 29.90
N SER A 41 33.92 5.86 28.60
CA SER A 41 34.78 4.87 27.88
C SER A 41 34.25 3.55 27.30
N SER A 42 34.58 3.38 26.00
CA SER A 42 34.82 2.18 25.17
C SER A 42 33.79 1.03 25.09
N GLY A 43 33.37 0.73 23.85
CA GLY A 43 32.81 -0.58 23.49
C GLY A 43 32.11 -0.57 22.14
N VAL A 44 32.61 -1.35 21.18
CA VAL A 44 31.88 -1.73 19.97
C VAL A 44 30.69 -2.60 20.39
N GLN A 45 29.46 -2.17 20.07
CA GLN A 45 28.28 -3.03 20.07
C GLN A 45 27.44 -2.72 18.82
N ASN A 46 27.19 -3.77 18.03
CA ASN A 46 26.04 -3.83 17.14
C ASN A 46 24.79 -3.81 18.02
N GLY A 47 23.97 -2.77 17.88
CA GLY A 47 22.77 -2.60 18.68
C GLY A 47 21.68 -1.92 17.85
N PHE A 48 20.50 -2.53 17.87
CA PHE A 48 19.23 -1.94 17.48
C PHE A 48 19.14 -0.47 17.92
N LEU A 49 18.67 0.42 17.02
CA LEU A 49 18.21 1.76 17.39
C LEU A 49 16.84 1.66 18.06
N GLY A 50 16.82 1.02 19.23
CA GLY A 50 15.71 1.10 20.17
C GLY A 50 15.79 2.38 20.98
N ASN A 51 14.63 3.02 21.14
CA ASN A 51 14.30 4.06 22.13
C ASN A 51 15.29 5.23 22.27
N ILE A 52 15.12 6.24 21.42
CA ILE A 52 15.81 7.54 21.50
C ILE A 52 15.11 8.46 22.52
N LEU A 53 15.03 8.01 23.77
CA LEU A 53 14.73 8.86 24.93
C LEU A 53 15.65 8.45 26.08
N GLY A 54 16.94 8.80 25.94
CA GLY A 54 18.00 8.44 26.88
C GLY A 54 19.26 9.27 26.72
N ASP A 55 19.23 10.49 27.27
CA ASP A 55 20.34 11.34 27.73
C ASP A 55 21.21 12.18 26.76
N LYS A 56 21.63 13.33 27.31
CA LYS A 56 21.89 14.63 26.68
C LYS A 56 23.37 14.93 26.48
N THR A 57 23.76 15.38 25.27
CA THR A 57 24.60 16.59 25.03
C THR A 57 24.84 16.75 23.52
N HIS A 58 23.85 17.23 22.77
CA HIS A 58 24.14 17.81 21.45
C HIS A 58 23.46 19.17 21.37
N THR A 59 24.23 20.20 21.72
CA THR A 59 23.99 21.56 21.25
C THR A 59 23.70 21.49 19.75
N PRO A 60 22.59 22.05 19.24
CA PRO A 60 22.37 22.16 17.80
C PRO A 60 23.62 22.78 17.18
N LEU A 61 24.25 22.08 16.22
CA LEU A 61 25.42 22.63 15.55
C LEU A 61 25.01 23.99 14.94
N PRO A 62 25.80 25.07 15.14
CA PRO A 62 25.51 26.36 14.54
C PRO A 62 25.39 26.20 13.02
N PHE A 63 24.19 26.44 12.50
CA PHE A 63 23.82 26.12 11.12
C PHE A 63 24.39 27.16 10.17
N LYS A 64 25.44 26.81 9.40
CA LYS A 64 25.70 27.42 8.09
C LYS A 64 24.93 26.59 7.07
N GLY A 65 24.02 27.20 6.32
CA GLY A 65 23.20 26.50 5.33
C GLY A 65 24.04 25.65 4.37
N LEU A 66 23.59 24.42 4.10
CA LEU A 66 24.19 23.58 3.05
C LEU A 66 23.96 24.26 1.69
N SER A 67 24.89 24.06 0.76
CA SER A 67 24.71 24.53 -0.61
C SER A 67 23.76 23.58 -1.33
N TYR A 68 22.85 24.12 -2.14
CA TYR A 68 21.93 23.31 -2.92
C TYR A 68 21.56 23.98 -4.24
N SER A 69 21.08 23.17 -5.18
CA SER A 69 20.47 23.60 -6.43
C SER A 69 19.34 22.65 -6.79
N VAL A 70 18.38 23.16 -7.56
CA VAL A 70 17.21 22.40 -8.01
C VAL A 70 17.23 22.37 -9.53
N TYR A 71 17.19 21.17 -10.10
CA TYR A 71 17.16 20.93 -11.55
C TYR A 71 16.02 19.98 -11.89
N GLY A 72 14.92 20.53 -12.41
CA GLY A 72 13.71 19.75 -12.67
C GLY A 72 13.20 19.08 -11.38
N TRP A 73 13.17 17.75 -11.37
CA TRP A 73 12.74 16.93 -10.22
C TRP A 73 13.86 16.54 -9.26
N CYS A 74 15.07 17.06 -9.45
CA CYS A 74 16.24 16.72 -8.64
C CYS A 74 16.62 17.90 -7.75
N VAL A 75 16.80 17.62 -6.45
CA VAL A 75 17.45 18.53 -5.51
C VAL A 75 18.86 18.00 -5.25
N GLN A 76 19.87 18.76 -5.65
CA GLN A 76 21.27 18.44 -5.36
C GLN A 76 21.70 19.23 -4.14
N ILE A 77 22.18 18.55 -3.10
CA ILE A 77 22.68 19.16 -1.87
C ILE A 77 24.16 18.80 -1.73
N TRP A 78 25.01 19.80 -1.50
CA TRP A 78 26.45 19.62 -1.27
C TRP A 78 26.94 20.53 -0.15
N LYS A 79 28.12 20.20 0.36
CA LYS A 79 28.86 20.95 1.36
C LYS A 79 30.31 20.95 0.89
N PRO A 80 30.87 22.13 0.57
CA PRO A 80 32.27 22.22 0.15
C PRO A 80 33.18 21.51 1.15
N ASP A 81 34.13 20.74 0.63
CA ASP A 81 35.17 20.04 1.40
C ASP A 81 34.67 18.96 2.38
N ALA A 82 33.41 18.52 2.27
CA ALA A 82 32.84 17.45 3.08
C ALA A 82 32.53 16.20 2.23
N THR A 83 33.26 15.12 2.47
CA THR A 83 33.02 13.79 1.88
C THR A 83 32.99 12.69 2.95
N GLY A 84 32.33 11.57 2.65
CA GLY A 84 32.24 10.41 3.55
C GLY A 84 31.72 10.79 4.95
N LYS A 85 32.52 10.52 5.99
CA LYS A 85 32.16 10.81 7.39
C LYS A 85 32.02 12.31 7.73
N ALA A 86 32.54 13.20 6.89
CA ALA A 86 32.39 14.65 7.06
C ALA A 86 31.02 15.17 6.56
N TRP A 87 30.28 14.33 5.83
CA TRP A 87 28.93 14.64 5.37
C TRP A 87 27.93 14.61 6.54
N PRO A 88 26.96 15.54 6.62
CA PRO A 88 25.92 15.52 7.64
C PRO A 88 25.12 14.22 7.63
N LYS A 89 24.93 13.62 8.82
CA LYS A 89 24.07 12.43 8.99
C LYS A 89 22.58 12.75 8.97
N CYS A 90 22.21 14.01 9.16
CA CYS A 90 20.84 14.49 9.13
C CYS A 90 20.81 15.77 8.28
N VAL A 91 19.80 15.88 7.43
CA VAL A 91 19.58 17.04 6.56
C VAL A 91 18.14 17.47 6.76
N TRP A 92 17.94 18.71 7.18
CA TRP A 92 16.61 19.28 7.36
C TRP A 92 16.26 20.13 6.15
N ILE A 93 15.12 19.86 5.51
CA ILE A 93 14.68 20.54 4.30
C ILE A 93 13.32 21.18 4.54
N LYS A 94 13.31 22.51 4.64
CA LYS A 94 12.08 23.29 4.61
C LYS A 94 11.63 23.46 3.15
N TYR A 95 10.43 23.01 2.81
CA TYR A 95 9.83 23.13 1.48
C TYR A 95 8.35 23.53 1.59
N HIS A 96 7.70 23.78 0.46
CA HIS A 96 6.24 23.87 0.36
C HIS A 96 5.78 23.25 -0.96
N THR A 97 4.59 22.65 -0.99
CA THR A 97 3.97 22.20 -2.25
C THR A 97 3.41 23.40 -3.01
N SER A 98 3.39 23.34 -4.35
CA SER A 98 2.68 24.33 -5.17
C SER A 98 1.18 24.01 -5.19
N PRO A 99 0.28 25.02 -5.14
CA PRO A 99 -1.17 24.81 -5.32
C PRO A 99 -1.54 24.16 -6.65
N GLU A 100 -0.73 24.39 -7.69
CA GLU A 100 -0.84 23.79 -9.01
C GLU A 100 -0.15 22.41 -9.11
N GLY A 101 0.50 21.97 -8.03
CA GLY A 101 1.20 20.70 -7.95
C GLY A 101 0.25 19.51 -8.00
N THR A 102 0.70 18.40 -8.58
CA THR A 102 -0.13 17.19 -8.77
C THR A 102 -0.02 16.18 -7.62
N SER A 103 0.77 16.46 -6.58
CA SER A 103 0.98 15.55 -5.44
C SER A 103 -0.25 15.39 -4.57
N LEU A 104 -1.02 16.46 -4.45
CA LEU A 104 -2.21 16.54 -3.63
C LEU A 104 -3.42 16.71 -4.55
N THR A 105 -4.43 15.88 -4.34
CA THR A 105 -5.72 16.09 -4.97
C THR A 105 -6.61 16.84 -4.00
N TRP A 106 -6.85 18.11 -4.31
CA TRP A 106 -7.84 18.93 -3.63
C TRP A 106 -9.21 18.65 -4.20
N ALA A 107 -10.16 18.33 -3.33
CA ALA A 107 -11.49 17.94 -3.74
C ALA A 107 -12.54 18.43 -2.75
N THR A 108 -13.72 18.72 -3.28
CA THR A 108 -14.93 18.85 -2.47
C THR A 108 -15.54 17.48 -2.30
N ASP A 109 -15.77 17.07 -1.05
CA ASP A 109 -16.42 15.80 -0.74
C ASP A 109 -17.92 15.83 -1.07
N GLN A 110 -18.59 14.71 -0.81
CA GLN A 110 -20.00 14.51 -1.13
C GLN A 110 -20.95 15.38 -0.29
N ASP A 111 -20.47 16.00 0.78
CA ASP A 111 -21.21 16.93 1.64
C ASP A 111 -20.84 18.41 1.39
N GLY A 112 -20.07 18.68 0.34
CA GLY A 112 -19.66 20.04 0.01
C GLY A 112 -18.47 20.55 0.84
N LYS A 113 -17.80 19.70 1.62
CA LYS A 113 -16.68 20.10 2.47
C LYS A 113 -15.33 19.92 1.76
N PRO A 114 -14.34 20.77 2.04
CA PRO A 114 -13.01 20.62 1.47
C PRO A 114 -12.33 19.36 2.03
N SER A 115 -11.61 18.67 1.16
CA SER A 115 -10.78 17.52 1.48
C SER A 115 -9.54 17.52 0.61
N VAL A 116 -8.48 16.90 1.11
CA VAL A 116 -7.23 16.72 0.36
C VAL A 116 -6.69 15.32 0.61
N TYR A 117 -6.16 14.69 -0.42
CA TYR A 117 -5.50 13.40 -0.29
C TYR A 117 -4.32 13.26 -1.24
N SER A 118 -3.34 12.45 -0.83
CA SER A 118 -2.26 11.96 -1.66
C SER A 118 -2.22 10.43 -1.56
N PRO A 119 -2.42 9.70 -2.67
CA PRO A 119 -2.28 8.25 -2.71
C PRO A 119 -0.84 7.77 -2.56
N GLY A 120 0.15 8.66 -2.77
CA GLY A 120 1.58 8.34 -2.77
C GLY A 120 2.07 7.53 -3.95
N ALA A 121 1.33 6.51 -4.32
CA ALA A 121 1.58 5.67 -5.48
C ALA A 121 1.25 6.40 -6.79
N TYR A 122 1.91 6.08 -7.90
CA TYR A 122 3.04 5.16 -8.02
C TYR A 122 4.38 5.90 -7.82
N ILE A 123 4.54 7.01 -8.54
CA ILE A 123 5.65 7.97 -8.41
C ILE A 123 5.03 9.34 -8.20
N ASN A 124 4.54 9.61 -6.99
CA ASN A 124 3.86 10.86 -6.68
C ASN A 124 4.46 11.58 -5.47
N ASN A 125 5.12 10.85 -4.55
CA ASN A 125 5.59 11.45 -3.32
C ASN A 125 6.77 12.39 -3.52
N ARG A 126 7.54 12.30 -4.62
CA ARG A 126 8.53 13.34 -4.98
C ARG A 126 7.92 14.72 -5.21
N SER A 127 6.64 14.78 -5.56
CA SER A 127 5.89 16.03 -5.73
C SER A 127 5.28 16.50 -4.41
N LEU A 128 5.18 15.61 -3.42
CA LEU A 128 4.69 15.90 -2.07
C LEU A 128 5.83 16.37 -1.17
N MET A 129 6.98 15.68 -1.23
CA MET A 129 8.16 15.92 -0.41
C MET A 129 9.45 15.54 -1.18
N PRO A 130 10.60 16.17 -0.89
CA PRO A 130 11.89 15.68 -1.36
C PRO A 130 12.15 14.27 -0.80
N CYS A 131 12.19 13.29 -1.69
CA CYS A 131 12.42 11.89 -1.34
C CYS A 131 13.14 11.15 -2.48
N GLN A 132 13.64 9.95 -2.18
CA GLN A 132 14.28 9.09 -3.16
C GLN A 132 13.23 8.30 -3.95
N GLU A 133 12.79 8.87 -5.08
CA GLU A 133 11.93 8.18 -6.04
C GLU A 133 12.56 8.15 -7.45
N PRO A 134 12.48 7.03 -8.21
CA PRO A 134 11.86 5.75 -7.85
C PRO A 134 12.54 5.12 -6.62
N PRO A 135 11.86 4.23 -5.88
CA PRO A 135 12.33 3.76 -4.59
C PRO A 135 13.62 2.95 -4.74
N VAL A 136 14.74 3.61 -4.54
CA VAL A 136 16.07 2.99 -4.43
C VAL A 136 16.47 2.73 -2.98
N ALA A 137 15.64 3.20 -2.04
CA ALA A 137 15.78 2.99 -0.61
C ALA A 137 14.41 2.85 0.05
N MET A 138 14.41 2.18 1.20
CA MET A 138 13.28 2.06 2.11
C MET A 138 13.60 2.81 3.39
N SER A 139 12.60 3.44 4.00
CA SER A 139 12.78 4.22 5.22
C SER A 139 11.63 4.04 6.20
N THR A 140 11.94 4.17 7.48
CA THR A 140 10.96 4.47 8.52
C THR A 140 10.65 5.96 8.50
N TRP A 141 9.51 6.38 9.04
CA TRP A 141 9.15 7.80 9.07
C TRP A 141 8.28 8.16 10.27
N GLN A 142 8.28 9.44 10.61
CA GLN A 142 7.37 10.04 11.59
C GLN A 142 6.78 11.31 10.99
N ALA A 143 5.50 11.56 11.27
CA ALA A 143 4.76 12.70 10.76
C ALA A 143 3.92 13.33 11.87
N SER A 144 3.95 14.66 11.90
CA SER A 144 3.05 15.50 12.69
C SER A 144 2.24 16.34 11.70
N ILE A 145 0.92 16.34 11.86
CA ILE A 145 0.00 16.92 10.88
C ILE A 145 -0.96 17.80 11.65
N HIS A 146 -0.86 19.11 11.41
CA HIS A 146 -1.71 20.09 12.07
C HIS A 146 -2.84 20.46 11.11
N VAL A 147 -4.05 20.45 11.63
CA VAL A 147 -5.27 20.66 10.85
C VAL A 147 -6.27 21.46 11.69
N PRO A 148 -7.23 22.15 11.07
CA PRO A 148 -8.33 22.78 11.80
C PRO A 148 -9.08 21.78 12.69
N GLU A 149 -9.58 22.25 13.83
CA GLU A 149 -10.39 21.42 14.71
C GLU A 149 -11.61 20.85 13.98
N GLY A 150 -11.81 19.53 14.14
CA GLY A 150 -12.90 18.78 13.52
C GLY A 150 -12.52 18.09 12.20
N CYS A 151 -11.35 18.41 11.64
CA CYS A 151 -10.74 17.58 10.60
C CYS A 151 -10.25 16.23 11.16
N VAL A 152 -10.33 15.21 10.31
CA VAL A 152 -9.74 13.89 10.50
C VAL A 152 -8.53 13.77 9.59
N VAL A 153 -7.40 13.32 10.15
CA VAL A 153 -6.21 12.94 9.39
C VAL A 153 -6.17 11.41 9.31
N LEU A 154 -5.87 10.88 8.13
CA LEU A 154 -5.56 9.47 7.92
C LEU A 154 -4.23 9.37 7.19
N MET A 155 -3.36 8.47 7.66
CA MET A 155 -2.08 8.18 7.01
C MET A 155 -1.82 6.68 7.01
N SER A 156 -0.90 6.25 6.14
CA SER A 156 -0.48 4.86 6.07
C SER A 156 0.33 4.37 7.29
N GLY A 157 0.76 5.30 8.16
CA GLY A 157 1.48 5.02 9.41
C GLY A 157 0.61 4.54 10.57
N ASN A 158 1.26 4.05 11.61
CA ASN A 158 0.71 3.79 12.93
C ASN A 158 0.49 5.10 13.69
N GLN A 159 -0.71 5.31 14.24
CA GLN A 159 -0.93 6.43 15.14
C GLN A 159 -0.30 6.09 16.50
N PHE A 160 0.71 6.85 16.94
CA PHE A 160 1.48 6.54 18.15
C PHE A 160 1.20 7.51 19.30
N VAL A 161 0.72 8.72 18.99
CA VAL A 161 0.12 9.64 19.96
C VAL A 161 -1.27 10.00 19.46
N GLY A 162 -2.23 10.06 20.38
CA GLY A 162 -3.59 10.50 20.07
C GLY A 162 -3.63 11.94 19.53
N LYS A 163 -4.84 12.40 19.21
CA LYS A 163 -5.07 13.81 18.83
C LYS A 163 -4.63 14.71 19.97
N THR A 164 -3.68 15.62 19.73
CA THR A 164 -3.31 16.68 20.67
C THR A 164 -4.00 17.98 20.26
N THR A 165 -4.58 18.69 21.22
CA THR A 165 -5.15 20.02 20.99
C THR A 165 -4.04 21.06 21.05
N GLY A 166 -3.83 21.80 19.96
CA GLY A 166 -2.91 22.93 19.91
C GLY A 166 -3.55 24.21 20.47
N SER A 167 -2.80 25.32 20.41
CA SER A 167 -3.39 26.67 20.51
C SER A 167 -4.07 27.03 19.18
N ASP A 168 -5.07 27.91 19.22
CA ASP A 168 -5.72 28.52 18.04
C ASP A 168 -6.55 27.55 17.14
N ASP A 169 -7.53 26.85 17.71
CA ASP A 169 -8.50 26.00 16.98
C ASP A 169 -7.87 24.93 16.06
N GLN A 170 -6.62 24.54 16.34
CA GLN A 170 -5.89 23.51 15.60
C GLN A 170 -5.69 22.24 16.42
N VAL A 171 -5.61 21.13 15.69
CA VAL A 171 -5.43 19.80 16.26
C VAL A 171 -4.31 19.08 15.52
N THR A 172 -3.44 18.42 16.27
CA THR A 172 -2.28 17.72 15.71
C THR A 172 -2.47 16.22 15.81
N TYR A 173 -2.25 15.54 14.69
CA TYR A 173 -2.19 14.09 14.61
C TYR A 173 -0.73 13.65 14.46
N HIS A 174 -0.37 12.55 15.12
CA HIS A 174 0.97 12.00 15.13
C HIS A 174 0.98 10.57 14.61
N TYR A 175 1.75 10.33 13.55
CA TYR A 175 1.91 9.04 12.90
C TYR A 175 3.36 8.62 12.80
N GLU A 176 3.62 7.33 12.85
CA GLU A 176 4.93 6.74 12.60
C GLU A 176 4.81 5.48 11.75
N MET A 177 5.85 5.17 11.00
CA MET A 177 6.05 3.85 10.42
C MET A 177 7.39 3.32 10.91
N ASP A 178 7.32 2.29 11.75
CA ASP A 178 8.45 1.62 12.38
C ASP A 178 9.06 0.53 11.49
N SER A 179 8.41 0.20 10.37
CA SER A 179 8.90 -0.72 9.36
C SER A 179 9.48 0.04 8.15
N PRO A 180 10.67 -0.32 7.64
CA PRO A 180 11.24 0.34 6.47
C PRO A 180 10.39 0.05 5.24
N LEU A 181 9.84 1.08 4.60
CA LEU A 181 9.01 0.96 3.41
C LEU A 181 9.45 1.94 2.31
N PRO A 182 9.19 1.62 1.03
CA PRO A 182 9.35 2.58 -0.07
C PRO A 182 8.54 3.86 0.16
N CYS A 183 9.10 5.01 -0.23
CA CYS A 183 8.40 6.29 -0.12
C CYS A 183 7.04 6.30 -0.83
N SER A 184 6.86 5.53 -1.91
CA SER A 184 5.59 5.39 -2.64
C SER A 184 4.43 4.84 -1.80
N THR A 185 4.71 4.21 -0.65
CA THR A 185 3.68 3.69 0.27
C THR A 185 3.14 4.73 1.26
N LEU A 186 3.75 5.91 1.32
CA LEU A 186 3.25 7.01 2.15
C LEU A 186 2.00 7.59 1.53
N ALA A 187 0.88 7.45 2.22
CA ALA A 187 -0.40 8.04 1.85
C ALA A 187 -0.91 8.96 2.95
N LEU A 188 -1.63 10.01 2.56
CA LEU A 188 -2.20 11.01 3.45
C LEU A 188 -3.60 11.39 2.96
N ALA A 189 -4.54 11.55 3.87
CA ALA A 189 -5.82 12.18 3.60
C ALA A 189 -6.25 13.05 4.78
N VAL A 190 -6.82 14.21 4.47
CA VAL A 190 -7.41 15.13 5.45
C VAL A 190 -8.77 15.60 4.97
N GLY A 191 -9.77 15.55 5.85
CA GLY A 191 -11.12 15.98 5.55
C GLY A 191 -12.05 15.86 6.74
N TRP A 192 -13.34 16.11 6.49
CA TRP A 192 -14.38 16.22 7.52
C TRP A 192 -15.24 14.96 7.57
N TRP A 193 -14.64 13.86 8.01
CA TRP A 193 -15.26 12.54 7.95
C TRP A 193 -15.74 12.05 9.31
N GLN A 194 -16.76 11.20 9.28
CA GLN A 194 -17.16 10.39 10.42
C GLN A 194 -16.51 9.01 10.34
N CYS A 195 -16.39 8.36 11.49
CA CYS A 195 -15.88 6.99 11.59
C CYS A 195 -16.99 6.04 12.03
N ARG A 196 -17.00 4.84 11.44
CA ARG A 196 -17.68 3.65 11.96
C ARG A 196 -16.67 2.53 12.06
N GLN A 197 -16.73 1.76 13.13
CA GLN A 197 -15.81 0.67 13.39
C GLN A 197 -16.57 -0.66 13.34
N SER A 198 -15.99 -1.68 12.71
CA SER A 198 -16.53 -3.04 12.77
C SER A 198 -16.11 -3.75 14.06
N MET A 199 -16.59 -4.98 14.25
CA MET A 199 -15.88 -5.94 15.09
C MET A 199 -14.44 -6.09 14.59
N ASN A 200 -13.50 -6.33 15.50
CA ASN A 200 -12.13 -6.64 15.10
C ASN A 200 -12.09 -8.00 14.39
N ALA A 201 -11.18 -8.14 13.44
CA ALA A 201 -10.87 -9.40 12.79
C ALA A 201 -9.98 -10.27 13.69
N ASP A 202 -10.34 -11.55 13.82
CA ASP A 202 -9.51 -12.57 14.49
C ASP A 202 -8.46 -13.12 13.53
N THR A 203 -7.34 -12.40 13.39
CA THR A 203 -6.30 -12.74 12.41
C THR A 203 -5.34 -13.83 12.88
N LYS A 204 -5.58 -14.48 14.04
CA LYS A 204 -4.77 -15.56 14.64
C LYS A 204 -3.29 -15.49 14.24
N ASP A 205 -2.61 -14.45 14.69
CA ASP A 205 -1.19 -14.27 14.37
C ASP A 205 -0.31 -15.28 15.14
N GLY A 206 0.61 -15.94 14.43
CA GLY A 206 1.64 -16.79 15.03
C GLY A 206 2.77 -16.01 15.70
N SER A 207 2.93 -14.71 15.40
CA SER A 207 3.92 -13.83 16.06
C SER A 207 3.37 -13.03 17.24
N ASN A 208 2.08 -12.68 17.26
CA ASN A 208 1.42 -11.98 18.35
C ASN A 208 -0.10 -12.29 18.40
N PRO A 209 -0.49 -13.44 18.98
CA PRO A 209 -1.86 -13.98 18.92
C PRO A 209 -2.96 -13.14 19.60
N ASP A 210 -2.63 -12.02 20.24
CA ASP A 210 -3.53 -11.26 21.13
C ASP A 210 -3.94 -9.85 20.63
N VAL A 211 -3.59 -9.43 19.40
CA VAL A 211 -4.03 -8.11 18.89
C VAL A 211 -4.97 -8.25 17.69
N PRO A 212 -6.28 -8.24 17.92
CA PRO A 212 -7.28 -8.24 16.85
C PRO A 212 -7.06 -7.05 15.90
N VAL A 213 -7.21 -7.25 14.60
CA VAL A 213 -7.07 -6.14 13.64
C VAL A 213 -8.37 -5.35 13.60
N THR A 214 -8.30 -4.08 13.97
CA THR A 214 -9.46 -3.18 13.88
C THR A 214 -9.66 -2.71 12.45
N CYS A 215 -10.88 -2.88 11.93
CA CYS A 215 -11.30 -2.26 10.68
C CYS A 215 -12.17 -1.02 10.97
N ARG A 216 -11.77 0.12 10.39
CA ARG A 216 -12.44 1.41 10.56
C ARG A 216 -12.81 1.96 9.19
N LEU A 217 -14.02 2.47 9.06
CA LEU A 217 -14.52 3.09 7.84
C LEU A 217 -14.74 4.58 8.06
N TYR A 218 -14.19 5.38 7.16
CA TYR A 218 -14.29 6.82 7.14
C TYR A 218 -15.01 7.28 5.88
N ALA A 219 -15.97 8.18 6.06
CA ALA A 219 -16.72 8.77 4.96
C ALA A 219 -17.38 10.08 5.42
N PRO A 220 -17.84 10.93 4.49
CA PRO A 220 -18.68 12.08 4.83
C PRO A 220 -19.95 11.66 5.60
N PRO A 221 -20.48 12.51 6.51
CA PRO A 221 -21.71 12.27 7.24
C PRO A 221 -22.89 11.72 6.40
N SER A 222 -23.11 12.19 5.17
CA SER A 222 -24.21 11.68 4.34
C SER A 222 -24.02 10.25 3.82
N LEU A 223 -22.79 9.73 3.82
CA LEU A 223 -22.46 8.42 3.23
C LEU A 223 -22.08 7.36 4.25
N ILE A 224 -21.67 7.75 5.46
CA ILE A 224 -21.04 6.83 6.41
C ILE A 224 -21.92 5.65 6.81
N ASP A 225 -23.22 5.85 7.01
CA ASP A 225 -24.12 4.75 7.42
C ASP A 225 -24.32 3.76 6.27
N ARG A 226 -24.56 4.24 5.05
CA ARG A 226 -24.62 3.40 3.85
C ARG A 226 -23.31 2.62 3.63
N ALA A 227 -22.19 3.31 3.75
CA ALA A 227 -20.88 2.69 3.55
C ALA A 227 -20.61 1.62 4.62
N ALA A 228 -21.01 1.87 5.86
CA ALA A 228 -20.89 0.91 6.96
C ALA A 228 -21.73 -0.35 6.71
N ASP A 229 -22.99 -0.17 6.30
CA ASP A 229 -23.90 -1.28 5.97
C ASP A 229 -23.35 -2.16 4.84
N GLU A 230 -22.72 -1.54 3.83
CA GLU A 230 -22.22 -2.27 2.67
C GLU A 230 -20.85 -2.94 2.89
N LEU A 231 -19.97 -2.37 3.72
CA LEU A 231 -18.55 -2.78 3.80
C LEU A 231 -18.13 -3.39 5.14
N LEU A 232 -18.60 -2.86 6.28
CA LEU A 232 -18.11 -3.30 7.60
C LEU A 232 -18.56 -4.71 7.96
N GLY A 233 -19.64 -5.21 7.36
CA GLY A 233 -20.06 -6.60 7.48
C GLY A 233 -19.12 -7.61 6.79
N TYR A 234 -18.27 -7.13 5.88
CA TYR A 234 -17.38 -7.94 5.03
C TYR A 234 -15.90 -7.79 5.39
N ALA A 235 -15.44 -6.56 5.64
CA ALA A 235 -14.03 -6.24 5.87
C ALA A 235 -13.31 -7.19 6.86
N PRO A 236 -13.79 -7.41 8.10
CA PRO A 236 -13.10 -8.30 9.04
C PRO A 236 -13.09 -9.76 8.56
N LYS A 237 -14.16 -10.23 7.91
CA LYS A 237 -14.29 -11.61 7.44
C LYS A 237 -13.41 -11.90 6.24
N PHE A 238 -13.26 -10.93 5.34
CA PHE A 238 -12.27 -11.01 4.27
C PHE A 238 -10.86 -11.03 4.83
N LEU A 239 -10.58 -10.19 5.83
CA LEU A 239 -9.27 -10.16 6.46
C LEU A 239 -8.90 -11.51 7.10
N GLU A 240 -9.83 -12.12 7.84
CA GLU A 240 -9.65 -13.46 8.44
C GLU A 240 -9.46 -14.55 7.38
N ALA A 241 -10.27 -14.52 6.32
CA ALA A 241 -10.15 -15.44 5.20
C ALA A 241 -8.80 -15.29 4.48
N SER A 242 -8.31 -14.06 4.29
CA SER A 242 -6.98 -13.79 3.75
C SER A 242 -5.89 -14.34 4.67
N CYS A 243 -6.03 -14.20 5.99
CA CYS A 243 -5.06 -14.73 6.94
C CYS A 243 -4.96 -16.25 6.90
N GLU A 244 -6.08 -16.96 6.75
CA GLU A 244 -6.08 -18.42 6.56
C GLU A 244 -5.42 -18.85 5.23
N LEU A 245 -5.44 -18.00 4.20
CA LEU A 245 -4.88 -18.31 2.89
C LEU A 245 -3.39 -17.95 2.78
N LEU A 246 -2.97 -16.83 3.35
CA LEU A 246 -1.68 -16.19 3.07
C LEU A 246 -0.79 -16.03 4.32
N GLY A 247 -1.33 -16.31 5.50
CA GLY A 247 -0.66 -16.11 6.79
C GLY A 247 -0.97 -14.75 7.42
N PRO A 248 -0.24 -14.36 8.47
CA PRO A 248 -0.60 -13.21 9.30
C PRO A 248 -0.74 -11.90 8.53
N TYR A 249 -1.71 -11.07 8.93
CA TYR A 249 -1.86 -9.74 8.36
C TYR A 249 -0.71 -8.82 8.82
N PRO A 250 -0.02 -8.13 7.91
CA PRO A 250 1.24 -7.45 8.23
C PRO A 250 1.08 -6.07 8.89
N PHE A 251 -0.14 -5.55 9.06
CA PHE A 251 -0.38 -4.19 9.57
C PHE A 251 -1.24 -4.15 10.83
N ARG A 252 -1.15 -3.06 11.60
CA ARG A 252 -1.87 -2.94 12.88
C ARG A 252 -3.38 -2.74 12.72
N ARG A 253 -3.82 -2.18 11.59
CA ARG A 253 -5.23 -1.87 11.34
C ARG A 253 -5.58 -1.88 9.85
N LEU A 254 -6.88 -1.75 9.58
CA LEU A 254 -7.42 -1.51 8.25
C LEU A 254 -8.37 -0.31 8.30
N ASP A 255 -7.86 0.87 7.98
CA ASP A 255 -8.67 2.05 7.74
C ASP A 255 -9.13 2.04 6.27
N MET A 256 -10.41 2.29 6.03
CA MET A 256 -11.00 2.43 4.71
C MET A 256 -11.57 3.84 4.61
N LEU A 257 -11.20 4.59 3.58
CA LEU A 257 -11.73 5.93 3.33
C LEU A 257 -12.47 5.94 1.99
N ILE A 258 -13.76 6.32 2.02
CA ILE A 258 -14.52 6.60 0.80
C ILE A 258 -14.09 7.98 0.29
N LEU A 259 -13.42 8.03 -0.86
CA LEU A 259 -12.95 9.27 -1.46
C LEU A 259 -14.03 9.96 -2.32
N PRO A 260 -13.85 11.27 -2.62
CA PRO A 260 -14.71 12.00 -3.55
C PRO A 260 -14.74 11.39 -4.96
N LYS A 261 -15.77 11.74 -5.75
CA LYS A 261 -16.02 11.19 -7.10
C LYS A 261 -14.89 11.43 -8.11
N CYS A 262 -13.98 12.37 -7.84
CA CYS A 262 -12.80 12.63 -8.68
C CYS A 262 -11.69 11.59 -8.49
N PHE A 263 -11.81 10.68 -7.51
CA PHE A 263 -10.88 9.58 -7.35
C PHE A 263 -10.98 8.64 -8.56
N ALA A 264 -9.91 8.62 -9.36
CA ALA A 264 -9.88 7.93 -10.65
C ALA A 264 -9.78 6.39 -10.54
N CYS A 265 -9.57 5.87 -9.33
CA CYS A 265 -9.40 4.44 -9.05
C CYS A 265 -10.65 3.84 -8.42
N MET A 266 -10.79 2.52 -8.47
CA MET A 266 -11.77 1.80 -7.65
C MET A 266 -11.28 1.64 -6.21
N GLY A 267 -10.00 1.36 -6.03
CA GLY A 267 -9.35 1.26 -4.75
C GLY A 267 -7.86 1.51 -4.87
N LEU A 268 -7.23 1.84 -3.75
CA LEU A 268 -5.78 1.87 -3.65
C LEU A 268 -5.36 1.55 -2.22
N LYS A 269 -4.64 0.45 -2.07
CA LYS A 269 -4.12 -0.02 -0.81
C LYS A 269 -2.78 0.64 -0.46
N SER A 270 -2.68 1.14 0.76
CA SER A 270 -1.44 1.52 1.43
C SER A 270 -1.34 0.78 2.78
N PRO A 271 -0.17 0.76 3.44
CA PRO A 271 -0.08 0.25 4.81
C PRO A 271 -1.15 0.89 5.70
N ASN A 272 -1.83 0.12 6.55
CA ASN A 272 -2.92 0.57 7.42
C ASN A 272 -4.15 1.28 6.80
N LEU A 273 -4.11 1.72 5.53
CA LEU A 273 -5.10 2.62 4.92
C LEU A 273 -5.46 2.18 3.50
N VAL A 274 -6.74 2.20 3.16
CA VAL A 274 -7.26 1.92 1.83
C VAL A 274 -8.11 3.10 1.39
N PHE A 275 -7.81 3.65 0.22
CA PHE A 275 -8.70 4.58 -0.46
C PHE A 275 -9.67 3.78 -1.32
N LEU A 276 -10.96 4.07 -1.22
CA LEU A 276 -12.02 3.38 -1.95
C LEU A 276 -12.86 4.40 -2.72
N SER A 277 -13.26 4.02 -3.92
CA SER A 277 -14.23 4.78 -4.70
C SER A 277 -15.62 4.65 -4.12
N GLN A 278 -16.41 5.71 -4.27
CA GLN A 278 -17.85 5.67 -3.99
C GLN A 278 -18.58 4.62 -4.85
N SER A 279 -18.05 4.23 -6.01
CA SER A 279 -18.66 3.21 -6.87
C SER A 279 -18.76 1.82 -6.23
N LEU A 280 -17.97 1.55 -5.18
CA LEU A 280 -18.08 0.30 -4.41
C LEU A 280 -19.39 0.22 -3.62
N LEU A 281 -20.05 1.36 -3.38
CA LEU A 281 -21.34 1.43 -2.72
C LEU A 281 -22.44 1.22 -3.77
N SER A 282 -22.50 0.02 -4.36
CA SER A 282 -23.45 -0.33 -5.43
C SER A 282 -24.83 -0.69 -4.89
N GLY A 283 -24.94 -1.05 -3.61
CA GLY A 283 -26.19 -1.46 -2.95
C GLY A 283 -26.59 -2.92 -3.18
N ASP A 284 -26.00 -3.59 -4.18
CA ASP A 284 -26.36 -4.96 -4.60
C ASP A 284 -25.28 -6.01 -4.29
N ALA A 285 -24.26 -5.64 -3.50
CA ALA A 285 -23.10 -6.46 -3.16
C ALA A 285 -22.16 -6.83 -4.32
N SER A 286 -22.46 -6.46 -5.56
CA SER A 286 -21.69 -6.87 -6.75
C SER A 286 -20.24 -6.39 -6.69
N MET A 287 -19.99 -5.26 -6.01
CA MET A 287 -18.67 -4.63 -5.94
C MET A 287 -17.86 -4.97 -4.70
N ARG A 288 -18.38 -5.83 -3.81
CA ARG A 288 -17.70 -6.19 -2.56
C ARG A 288 -16.43 -7.01 -2.77
N VAL A 289 -16.33 -7.77 -3.86
CA VAL A 289 -15.10 -8.51 -4.21
C VAL A 289 -13.89 -7.58 -4.38
N ARG A 290 -14.12 -6.31 -4.77
CA ARG A 290 -13.05 -5.32 -4.84
C ARG A 290 -12.48 -4.97 -3.46
N LEU A 291 -13.27 -5.07 -2.39
CA LEU A 291 -12.71 -4.93 -1.04
C LEU A 291 -11.73 -6.08 -0.74
N ALA A 292 -12.04 -7.30 -1.16
CA ALA A 292 -11.11 -8.43 -1.05
C ALA A 292 -9.82 -8.18 -1.84
N HIS A 293 -9.93 -7.62 -3.05
CA HIS A 293 -8.76 -7.19 -3.85
C HIS A 293 -7.85 -6.22 -3.10
N GLU A 294 -8.41 -5.13 -2.55
CA GLU A 294 -7.61 -4.15 -1.82
C GLU A 294 -7.01 -4.74 -0.54
N ILE A 295 -7.67 -5.72 0.08
CA ILE A 295 -7.11 -6.47 1.23
C ILE A 295 -5.95 -7.37 0.78
N SER A 296 -6.05 -8.03 -0.38
CA SER A 296 -4.97 -8.86 -0.95
C SER A 296 -3.66 -8.10 -1.10
N HIS A 297 -3.73 -6.80 -1.42
CA HIS A 297 -2.54 -5.96 -1.56
C HIS A 297 -1.73 -5.79 -0.27
N ALA A 298 -2.27 -6.16 0.89
CA ALA A 298 -1.47 -6.23 2.10
C ALA A 298 -0.33 -7.25 1.99
N TRP A 299 -0.56 -8.36 1.29
CA TRP A 299 0.46 -9.37 1.01
C TRP A 299 1.18 -9.10 -0.30
N PHE A 300 0.45 -8.80 -1.38
CA PHE A 300 1.01 -8.62 -2.72
C PHE A 300 1.12 -7.14 -3.09
N GLY A 301 2.34 -6.65 -3.26
CA GLY A 301 2.64 -5.24 -3.52
C GLY A 301 3.11 -4.46 -2.29
N LEU A 302 2.67 -4.84 -1.07
CA LEU A 302 3.16 -4.23 0.16
C LEU A 302 4.12 -5.12 0.96
N LEU A 303 3.68 -6.30 1.42
CA LEU A 303 4.55 -7.21 2.17
C LEU A 303 5.59 -7.88 1.27
N VAL A 304 5.16 -8.35 0.10
CA VAL A 304 6.01 -8.83 -0.99
C VAL A 304 5.89 -7.82 -2.12
N GLY A 305 6.85 -6.91 -2.21
CA GLY A 305 6.81 -5.79 -3.15
C GLY A 305 7.41 -6.15 -4.51
N ALA A 306 6.90 -5.56 -5.58
CA ALA A 306 7.54 -5.65 -6.89
C ALA A 306 8.88 -4.87 -6.88
N LYS A 307 9.93 -5.43 -7.49
CA LYS A 307 11.24 -4.76 -7.55
C LYS A 307 11.21 -3.44 -8.31
N ASP A 308 10.45 -3.38 -9.38
CA ASP A 308 10.18 -2.17 -10.13
C ASP A 308 8.85 -2.29 -10.90
N TRP A 309 8.46 -1.24 -11.62
CA TRP A 309 7.18 -1.14 -12.33
C TRP A 309 6.99 -2.18 -13.45
N ASN A 310 8.06 -2.77 -13.98
CA ASN A 310 7.92 -3.83 -14.98
C ASN A 310 7.37 -5.12 -14.35
N GLU A 311 7.45 -5.24 -13.02
CA GLU A 311 7.04 -6.40 -12.24
C GLU A 311 5.65 -6.23 -11.61
N GLU A 312 4.88 -5.20 -11.99
CA GLU A 312 3.59 -4.85 -11.36
C GLU A 312 2.53 -5.96 -11.44
N TRP A 313 2.67 -6.91 -12.37
CA TRP A 313 1.78 -8.07 -12.43
C TRP A 313 1.88 -8.96 -11.18
N LEU A 314 3.01 -8.93 -10.45
CA LEU A 314 3.20 -9.61 -9.16
C LEU A 314 2.34 -9.01 -8.05
N SER A 315 1.88 -7.76 -8.22
CA SER A 315 0.92 -7.09 -7.33
C SER A 315 -0.50 -7.32 -7.83
N GLU A 316 -0.82 -6.78 -9.00
CA GLU A 316 -2.18 -6.71 -9.53
C GLU A 316 -2.72 -8.08 -9.97
N GLY A 317 -1.89 -8.91 -10.60
CA GLY A 317 -2.26 -10.25 -11.02
C GLY A 317 -2.56 -11.17 -9.84
N PHE A 318 -1.77 -11.07 -8.77
CA PHE A 318 -1.99 -11.83 -7.54
C PHE A 318 -3.22 -11.35 -6.77
N ALA A 319 -3.40 -10.04 -6.62
CA ALA A 319 -4.59 -9.48 -5.98
C ALA A 319 -5.87 -9.93 -6.72
N THR A 320 -5.84 -9.89 -8.05
CA THR A 320 -6.91 -10.36 -8.93
C THR A 320 -7.16 -11.87 -8.82
N PHE A 321 -6.11 -12.68 -8.66
CA PHE A 321 -6.25 -14.14 -8.48
C PHE A 321 -6.82 -14.51 -7.11
N ILE A 322 -6.40 -13.80 -6.06
CA ILE A 322 -6.75 -14.11 -4.68
C ILE A 322 -8.10 -13.50 -4.26
N GLU A 323 -8.58 -12.41 -4.87
CA GLU A 323 -9.85 -11.76 -4.47
C GLU A 323 -11.04 -12.74 -4.46
N GLU A 324 -11.12 -13.63 -5.47
CA GLU A 324 -12.19 -14.63 -5.57
C GLU A 324 -12.03 -15.75 -4.54
N LYS A 325 -10.78 -16.12 -4.22
CA LYS A 325 -10.47 -17.11 -3.18
C LYS A 325 -10.82 -16.59 -1.79
N ILE A 326 -10.50 -15.33 -1.49
CA ILE A 326 -10.89 -14.66 -0.24
C ILE A 326 -12.42 -14.63 -0.13
N GLN A 327 -13.11 -14.20 -1.18
CA GLN A 327 -14.58 -14.16 -1.21
C GLN A 327 -15.16 -15.56 -0.90
N SER A 328 -14.73 -16.58 -1.64
CA SER A 328 -15.21 -17.96 -1.49
C SER A 328 -14.92 -18.51 -0.08
N LYS A 329 -13.72 -18.27 0.44
CA LYS A 329 -13.31 -18.69 1.78
C LYS A 329 -14.12 -17.98 2.87
N ALA A 330 -14.30 -16.66 2.78
CA ALA A 330 -15.12 -15.90 3.71
C ALA A 330 -16.59 -16.35 3.69
N GLU A 331 -17.15 -16.65 2.51
CA GLU A 331 -18.50 -17.21 2.39
C GLU A 331 -18.64 -18.61 3.00
N LYS A 332 -17.57 -19.42 2.99
CA LYS A 332 -17.54 -20.73 3.67
C LYS A 332 -17.45 -20.58 5.19
N LEU A 333 -16.62 -19.67 5.68
CA LEU A 333 -16.46 -19.37 7.10
C LEU A 333 -17.70 -18.68 7.69
N TYR A 334 -18.35 -17.82 6.88
CA TYR A 334 -19.48 -16.98 7.26
C TYR A 334 -20.63 -17.11 6.25
N PRO A 335 -21.45 -18.16 6.34
CA PRO A 335 -22.54 -18.44 5.39
C PRO A 335 -23.54 -17.29 5.20
N GLN A 336 -23.70 -16.41 6.20
CA GLN A 336 -24.52 -15.20 6.10
C GLN A 336 -24.06 -14.24 4.99
N LEU A 337 -22.79 -14.28 4.57
CA LEU A 337 -22.29 -13.47 3.46
C LEU A 337 -22.91 -13.87 2.11
N LYS A 338 -23.20 -15.16 1.90
CA LYS A 338 -23.92 -15.64 0.70
C LYS A 338 -25.34 -15.10 0.65
N GLN A 339 -26.01 -15.09 1.81
CA GLN A 339 -27.37 -14.55 1.95
C GLN A 339 -27.40 -13.04 1.66
N LEU A 340 -26.44 -12.28 2.21
CA LEU A 340 -26.29 -10.85 1.97
C LEU A 340 -25.96 -10.48 0.51
N ARG A 341 -25.43 -11.43 -0.26
CA ARG A 341 -25.17 -11.27 -1.71
C ARG A 341 -26.39 -11.60 -2.57
N GLY A 342 -27.47 -12.14 -1.98
CA GLY A 342 -28.65 -12.54 -2.73
C GLY A 342 -28.45 -13.75 -3.64
N VAL A 343 -27.39 -14.55 -3.43
CA VAL A 343 -27.12 -15.75 -4.22
C VAL A 343 -27.86 -16.93 -3.58
N SER A 344 -29.05 -17.24 -4.10
CA SER A 344 -29.81 -18.45 -3.73
C SER A 344 -29.42 -19.62 -4.63
N GLY A 345 -28.47 -20.46 -4.21
CA GLY A 345 -28.16 -21.74 -4.89
C GLY A 345 -26.74 -22.26 -4.70
N GLN A 346 -26.58 -23.59 -4.71
CA GLN A 346 -25.30 -24.31 -4.87
C GLN A 346 -24.84 -24.19 -6.33
N SER A 347 -24.33 -23.02 -6.72
CA SER A 347 -23.53 -22.93 -7.95
C SER A 347 -22.07 -22.92 -7.52
N ASP A 348 -21.48 -24.11 -7.36
CA ASP A 348 -20.04 -24.27 -7.08
C ASP A 348 -19.15 -23.91 -8.29
N THR A 349 -19.76 -23.47 -9.40
CA THR A 349 -19.03 -22.90 -10.52
C THR A 349 -18.56 -21.50 -10.17
N ILE A 350 -17.25 -21.39 -9.95
CA ILE A 350 -16.48 -20.14 -9.92
C ILE A 350 -16.72 -19.46 -11.27
N ARG A 351 -17.73 -18.59 -11.35
CA ARG A 351 -17.82 -17.63 -12.45
C ARG A 351 -16.75 -16.59 -12.17
N PRO A 352 -15.86 -16.27 -13.14
CA PRO A 352 -14.97 -15.14 -13.00
C PRO A 352 -15.84 -13.91 -12.76
N HIS A 353 -15.87 -13.45 -11.52
CA HIS A 353 -16.61 -12.26 -11.11
C HIS A 353 -15.69 -11.05 -11.13
N THR A 354 -14.48 -11.23 -11.64
CA THR A 354 -13.43 -10.24 -11.79
C THR A 354 -14.02 -9.03 -12.52
N VAL A 355 -14.48 -8.05 -11.72
CA VAL A 355 -14.95 -6.75 -12.19
C VAL A 355 -13.70 -5.93 -12.52
N VAL A 356 -12.88 -6.45 -13.43
CA VAL A 356 -11.64 -5.83 -13.91
C VAL A 356 -11.96 -4.71 -14.91
N GLN A 357 -13.24 -4.47 -15.15
CA GLN A 357 -13.72 -3.57 -16.18
C GLN A 357 -13.38 -2.08 -15.92
N PHE A 358 -12.94 -1.68 -14.71
CA PHE A 358 -12.68 -0.26 -14.39
C PHE A 358 -11.49 0.02 -13.46
N GLY A 359 -10.42 -0.77 -13.51
CA GLY A 359 -9.16 -0.50 -12.79
C GLY A 359 -8.36 0.68 -13.40
N GLN A 360 -8.73 1.91 -13.03
CA GLN A 360 -7.99 3.18 -13.20
C GLN A 360 -7.60 3.66 -14.62
N MET A 361 -7.84 4.97 -14.86
CA MET A 361 -7.57 5.73 -16.09
C MET A 361 -8.11 5.12 -17.40
N CYS A 362 -9.35 5.48 -17.77
CA CYS A 362 -9.94 5.29 -19.10
C CYS A 362 -9.13 5.85 -20.29
N SER A 363 -7.93 6.40 -20.06
CA SER A 363 -7.05 6.97 -21.08
C SER A 363 -5.80 6.14 -21.39
N ARG A 364 -5.48 5.08 -20.61
CA ARG A 364 -4.26 4.26 -20.82
C ARG A 364 -4.62 2.80 -21.14
N LYS A 365 -4.44 2.41 -22.41
CA LYS A 365 -4.78 1.10 -23.00
C LYS A 365 -3.96 -0.12 -22.50
N TRP A 366 -3.15 0.02 -21.46
CA TRP A 366 -2.12 -0.99 -21.08
C TRP A 366 -2.28 -1.57 -19.67
N THR A 367 -3.26 -1.09 -18.89
CA THR A 367 -3.39 -1.46 -17.47
C THR A 367 -4.03 -2.83 -17.27
N GLN A 368 -5.03 -3.28 -18.06
CA GLN A 368 -5.65 -4.59 -17.81
C GLN A 368 -4.70 -5.77 -18.05
N VAL A 369 -3.58 -5.56 -18.73
CA VAL A 369 -2.56 -6.59 -18.93
C VAL A 369 -1.99 -7.08 -17.60
N HIS A 370 -1.65 -6.19 -16.68
CA HIS A 370 -1.06 -6.57 -15.39
C HIS A 370 -2.05 -7.36 -14.52
N TYR A 371 -3.34 -6.98 -14.55
CA TYR A 371 -4.41 -7.66 -13.84
C TYR A 371 -4.75 -9.01 -14.48
N LEU A 372 -5.26 -8.99 -15.71
CA LEU A 372 -5.88 -10.15 -16.34
C LEU A 372 -4.85 -11.17 -16.83
N LYS A 373 -3.72 -10.71 -17.40
CA LYS A 373 -2.69 -11.64 -17.88
C LYS A 373 -2.00 -12.33 -16.70
N GLY A 374 -1.72 -11.59 -15.62
CA GLY A 374 -1.22 -12.15 -14.37
C GLY A 374 -2.20 -13.15 -13.77
N TYR A 375 -3.49 -12.82 -13.70
CA TYR A 375 -4.56 -13.73 -13.26
C TYR A 375 -4.58 -15.04 -14.06
N PHE A 376 -4.59 -14.97 -15.39
CA PHE A 376 -4.62 -16.16 -16.24
C PHE A 376 -3.34 -17.00 -16.14
N LEU A 377 -2.18 -16.35 -15.97
CA LEU A 377 -0.91 -17.04 -15.72
C LEU A 377 -0.96 -17.82 -14.40
N LEU A 378 -1.44 -17.21 -13.32
CA LEU A 378 -1.56 -17.88 -12.01
C LEU A 378 -2.54 -19.05 -12.07
N HIS A 379 -3.69 -18.90 -12.75
CA HIS A 379 -4.59 -20.02 -13.00
C HIS A 379 -3.95 -21.13 -13.83
N ARG A 380 -3.14 -20.77 -14.84
CA ARG A 380 -2.41 -21.76 -15.62
C ARG A 380 -1.42 -22.52 -14.75
N MET A 381 -0.68 -21.85 -13.88
CA MET A 381 0.26 -22.48 -12.95
C MET A 381 -0.48 -23.41 -11.97
N ALA A 382 -1.59 -22.94 -11.39
CA ALA A 382 -2.44 -23.76 -10.53
C ALA A 382 -2.97 -25.01 -11.26
N SER A 383 -3.33 -24.90 -12.54
CA SER A 383 -3.79 -26.07 -13.34
C SER A 383 -2.71 -27.12 -13.59
N ILE A 384 -1.43 -26.77 -13.47
CA ILE A 384 -0.30 -27.69 -13.69
C ILE A 384 -0.01 -28.50 -12.43
N VAL A 385 -0.09 -27.88 -11.25
CA VAL A 385 0.31 -28.50 -9.98
C VAL A 385 -0.86 -28.98 -9.14
N GLY A 386 -2.07 -28.46 -9.37
CA GLY A 386 -3.24 -28.68 -8.52
C GLY A 386 -3.56 -27.43 -7.69
N LEU A 387 -4.86 -27.18 -7.44
CA LEU A 387 -5.30 -25.95 -6.78
C LEU A 387 -4.91 -25.90 -5.30
N GLU A 388 -4.97 -27.03 -4.61
CA GLU A 388 -4.66 -27.13 -3.18
C GLU A 388 -3.15 -26.96 -2.95
N GLU A 389 -2.34 -27.63 -3.77
CA GLU A 389 -0.89 -27.51 -3.77
C GLU A 389 -0.43 -26.10 -4.15
N PHE A 390 -1.14 -25.44 -5.08
CA PHE A 390 -0.86 -24.06 -5.43
C PHE A 390 -1.19 -23.08 -4.30
N ASP A 391 -2.25 -23.33 -3.54
CA ASP A 391 -2.59 -22.50 -2.37
C ASP A 391 -1.53 -22.62 -1.27
N GLU A 392 -1.06 -23.83 -0.99
CA GLU A 392 0.07 -24.05 -0.08
C GLU A 392 1.35 -23.37 -0.58
N PHE A 393 1.61 -23.42 -1.90
CA PHE A 393 2.72 -22.70 -2.51
C PHE A 393 2.61 -21.19 -2.32
N LEU A 394 1.43 -20.58 -2.49
CA LEU A 394 1.24 -19.14 -2.29
C LEU A 394 1.50 -18.72 -0.84
N PHE A 395 1.04 -19.52 0.13
CA PHE A 395 1.37 -19.32 1.53
C PHE A 395 2.90 -19.32 1.73
N ASN A 396 3.59 -20.36 1.23
CA ASN A 396 5.03 -20.50 1.35
C ASN A 396 5.80 -19.38 0.63
N TYR A 397 5.32 -18.93 -0.52
CA TYR A 397 5.87 -17.80 -1.27
C TYR A 397 5.82 -16.51 -0.45
N VAL A 398 4.67 -16.20 0.15
CA VAL A 398 4.52 -15.05 1.06
C VAL A 398 5.49 -15.16 2.24
N GLN A 399 5.58 -16.33 2.88
CA GLN A 399 6.48 -16.51 4.03
C GLN A 399 7.96 -16.38 3.65
N HIS A 400 8.34 -16.80 2.46
CA HIS A 400 9.72 -16.74 1.96
C HIS A 400 10.15 -15.30 1.61
N PHE A 401 9.28 -14.56 0.91
CA PHE A 401 9.63 -13.23 0.37
C PHE A 401 9.11 -12.04 1.20
N LYS A 402 8.51 -12.28 2.37
CA LYS A 402 8.04 -11.21 3.25
C LYS A 402 9.12 -10.16 3.53
N GLY A 403 8.79 -8.89 3.33
CA GLY A 403 9.69 -7.74 3.51
C GLY A 403 10.72 -7.58 2.39
N GLN A 404 10.57 -8.27 1.25
CA GLN A 404 11.50 -8.21 0.12
C GLN A 404 10.85 -7.61 -1.12
N LEU A 405 11.71 -7.14 -2.03
CA LEU A 405 11.35 -6.71 -3.37
C LEU A 405 11.71 -7.82 -4.37
N VAL A 406 10.72 -8.34 -5.10
CA VAL A 406 10.83 -9.54 -5.94
C VAL A 406 10.75 -9.23 -7.43
N THR A 407 11.40 -10.08 -8.23
CA THR A 407 11.28 -10.11 -9.69
C THR A 407 10.45 -11.30 -10.17
N SER A 408 10.02 -11.26 -11.44
CA SER A 408 9.43 -12.43 -12.10
C SER A 408 10.36 -13.64 -12.07
N GLU A 409 11.66 -13.40 -12.20
CA GLU A 409 12.69 -14.44 -12.14
C GLU A 409 12.74 -15.14 -10.77
N ASP A 410 12.60 -14.38 -9.68
CA ASP A 410 12.56 -14.91 -8.32
C ASP A 410 11.29 -15.76 -8.12
N PHE A 411 10.14 -15.25 -8.55
CA PHE A 411 8.86 -15.96 -8.43
C PHE A 411 8.85 -17.28 -9.18
N PHE A 412 9.19 -17.28 -10.47
CA PHE A 412 9.21 -18.51 -11.26
C PHE A 412 10.31 -19.47 -10.81
N GLY A 413 11.45 -18.95 -10.33
CA GLY A 413 12.51 -19.76 -9.73
C GLY A 413 11.98 -20.52 -8.52
N PHE A 414 11.35 -19.80 -7.60
CA PHE A 414 10.73 -20.39 -6.41
C PHE A 414 9.65 -21.43 -6.77
N PHE A 415 8.85 -21.17 -7.82
CA PHE A 415 7.83 -22.11 -8.30
C PHE A 415 8.42 -23.43 -8.78
N VAL A 416 9.40 -23.40 -9.69
CA VAL A 416 10.00 -24.64 -10.23
C VAL A 416 10.85 -25.39 -9.20
N GLU A 417 11.38 -24.69 -8.19
CA GLU A 417 12.08 -25.31 -7.06
C GLU A 417 11.12 -25.99 -6.08
N SER A 418 9.91 -25.46 -5.91
CA SER A 418 8.89 -26.00 -5.00
C SER A 418 8.23 -27.28 -5.52
N PHE A 419 8.24 -27.51 -6.83
CA PHE A 419 7.50 -28.60 -7.47
C PHE A 419 8.40 -29.49 -8.33
N SER A 420 8.76 -30.68 -7.83
CA SER A 420 9.64 -31.61 -8.54
C SER A 420 9.07 -32.15 -9.87
N ASN A 421 7.74 -32.12 -10.03
CA ASN A 421 7.03 -32.50 -11.25
C ASN A 421 7.05 -31.39 -12.33
N VAL A 422 7.54 -30.20 -12.01
CA VAL A 422 7.65 -29.07 -12.94
C VAL A 422 9.11 -28.97 -13.44
N PRO A 423 9.38 -29.13 -14.75
CA PRO A 423 10.73 -28.96 -15.28
C PRO A 423 11.25 -27.54 -15.05
N ARG A 424 12.53 -27.40 -14.69
CA ARG A 424 13.16 -26.09 -14.45
C ARG A 424 13.07 -25.13 -15.65
N GLU A 425 13.13 -25.67 -16.86
CA GLU A 425 12.97 -24.93 -18.13
C GLU A 425 11.60 -24.27 -18.28
N MET A 426 10.61 -24.67 -17.46
CA MET A 426 9.28 -24.06 -17.50
C MET A 426 9.30 -22.59 -17.03
N LYS A 427 10.26 -22.21 -16.20
CA LYS A 427 10.50 -20.82 -15.80
C LYS A 427 10.71 -19.92 -17.03
N ASP A 428 11.68 -20.27 -17.88
CA ASP A 428 12.00 -19.50 -19.09
C ASP A 428 10.81 -19.46 -20.05
N LYS A 429 10.05 -20.56 -20.11
CA LYS A 429 8.83 -20.64 -20.90
C LYS A 429 7.75 -19.69 -20.40
N PHE A 430 7.54 -19.57 -19.08
CA PHE A 430 6.57 -18.62 -18.53
C PHE A 430 6.98 -17.19 -18.85
N VAL A 431 8.24 -16.82 -18.62
CA VAL A 431 8.76 -15.48 -18.93
C VAL A 431 8.54 -15.14 -20.40
N HIS A 432 9.00 -16.00 -21.32
CA HIS A 432 8.93 -15.71 -22.74
C HIS A 432 7.50 -15.77 -23.31
N GLU A 433 6.67 -16.74 -22.91
CA GLU A 433 5.30 -16.85 -23.44
C GLU A 433 4.33 -15.84 -22.82
N TRP A 434 4.47 -15.57 -21.51
CA TRP A 434 3.50 -14.77 -20.77
C TRP A 434 3.96 -13.35 -20.46
N LEU A 435 5.25 -13.06 -20.30
CA LEU A 435 5.70 -11.72 -19.94
C LEU A 435 6.25 -10.95 -21.15
N GLU A 436 7.07 -11.60 -21.98
CA GLU A 436 7.75 -10.92 -23.10
C GLU A 436 6.90 -10.77 -24.38
N ARG A 437 5.86 -11.61 -24.55
CA ARG A 437 5.02 -11.62 -25.76
C ARG A 437 3.69 -10.90 -25.56
N ALA A 438 3.30 -10.14 -26.58
CA ALA A 438 1.97 -9.55 -26.66
C ALA A 438 0.86 -10.61 -26.77
N GLY A 439 -0.29 -10.35 -26.15
CA GLY A 439 -1.46 -11.23 -26.11
C GLY A 439 -1.31 -12.41 -25.14
N LEU A 440 -2.36 -13.22 -25.04
CA LEU A 440 -2.31 -14.49 -24.32
C LEU A 440 -1.56 -15.55 -25.15
N PRO A 441 -0.85 -16.51 -24.53
CA PRO A 441 -0.18 -17.57 -25.27
C PRO A 441 -1.17 -18.36 -26.14
N LYS A 442 -0.76 -18.73 -27.36
CA LYS A 442 -1.60 -19.52 -28.28
C LYS A 442 -2.02 -20.88 -27.72
N SER A 443 -1.23 -21.41 -26.79
CA SER A 443 -1.47 -22.66 -26.07
C SER A 443 -2.54 -22.51 -24.98
N PHE A 444 -2.93 -21.29 -24.62
CA PHE A 444 -3.94 -21.03 -23.60
C PHE A 444 -5.34 -21.33 -24.16
N PRO A 445 -6.13 -22.21 -23.52
CA PRO A 445 -7.46 -22.54 -23.99
C PRO A 445 -8.36 -21.30 -23.88
N LYS A 446 -8.95 -20.88 -25.01
CA LYS A 446 -9.89 -19.74 -25.06
C LYS A 446 -11.19 -19.98 -24.29
N LYS A 447 -11.45 -21.23 -23.87
CA LYS A 447 -12.62 -21.62 -23.08
C LYS A 447 -12.15 -21.99 -21.67
N PHE A 448 -12.34 -21.07 -20.74
CA PHE A 448 -12.22 -21.31 -19.31
C PHE A 448 -13.62 -21.60 -18.80
N ASP A 449 -14.04 -22.88 -18.74
CA ASP A 449 -15.32 -23.45 -18.24
C ASP A 449 -16.65 -22.71 -18.55
N SER A 450 -16.66 -21.73 -19.44
CA SER A 450 -17.82 -21.02 -19.96
C SER A 450 -17.64 -20.78 -21.46
N PRO A 451 -18.67 -21.02 -22.29
CA PRO A 451 -18.54 -21.02 -23.74
C PRO A 451 -18.19 -19.65 -24.36
N ASP A 452 -18.31 -18.54 -23.63
CA ASP A 452 -17.90 -17.20 -24.06
C ASP A 452 -17.33 -16.43 -22.86
N ASN A 453 -16.00 -16.40 -22.69
CA ASN A 453 -15.37 -15.60 -21.63
C ASN A 453 -14.98 -14.23 -22.18
N GLU A 454 -15.84 -13.22 -21.96
CA GLU A 454 -15.61 -11.83 -22.36
C GLU A 454 -14.27 -11.28 -21.85
N LEU A 455 -13.72 -11.79 -20.74
CA LEU A 455 -12.43 -11.36 -20.18
C LEU A 455 -11.24 -11.76 -21.08
N VAL A 456 -11.31 -12.92 -21.75
CA VAL A 456 -10.28 -13.35 -22.70
C VAL A 456 -10.27 -12.40 -23.91
N SER A 457 -11.46 -12.02 -24.39
CA SER A 457 -11.61 -11.05 -25.47
C SER A 457 -11.12 -9.65 -25.06
N GLN A 458 -11.31 -9.23 -23.80
CA GLN A 458 -10.79 -7.95 -23.29
C GLN A 458 -9.25 -7.91 -23.37
N VAL A 459 -8.56 -8.96 -22.88
CA VAL A 459 -7.08 -9.04 -22.98
C VAL A 459 -6.60 -9.08 -24.43
N GLU A 460 -7.26 -9.87 -25.28
CA GLU A 460 -6.90 -9.94 -26.70
C GLU A 460 -7.12 -8.61 -27.43
N ASN A 461 -8.16 -7.84 -27.07
CA ASN A 461 -8.45 -6.53 -27.69
C ASN A 461 -7.50 -5.42 -27.23
N GLU A 462 -7.11 -5.39 -25.96
CA GLU A 462 -6.16 -4.38 -25.45
C GLU A 462 -4.75 -4.60 -26.00
N VAL A 463 -4.29 -5.85 -26.09
CA VAL A 463 -2.92 -6.17 -26.47
C VAL A 463 -2.77 -6.53 -27.96
N GLY A 464 -3.85 -6.96 -28.61
CA GLY A 464 -3.89 -7.31 -30.03
C GLY A 464 -4.12 -6.13 -30.97
N GLY A 465 -4.32 -4.93 -30.42
CA GLY A 465 -4.52 -3.67 -31.16
C GLY A 465 -3.25 -3.12 -31.82
N ASN A 466 -2.63 -3.91 -32.69
CA ASN A 466 -1.76 -3.46 -33.77
C ASN A 466 -1.73 -4.56 -34.85
N ARG A 467 -2.68 -4.47 -35.78
CA ARG A 467 -2.54 -5.02 -37.13
C ARG A 467 -2.70 -3.91 -38.13
#